data_AF-A0A8H4A6G1-F1
#
_entry.id   AF-A0A8H4A6G1-F1
#
_cell.length_a   1.000
_cell.length_b   1.000
_cell.length_c   1.000
_cell.angle_alpha   90.00
_cell.angle_beta   90.00
_cell.angle_gamma   90.00
#
_symmetry.space_group_name_H-M   'P 1'
#
loop_
_entity.id
_entity.type
_entity.pdbx_description
1 polymer ?
#
loop_
_entity_poly.entity_id
_entity_poly.type
_entity_poly.pdbx_seq_one_letter_code
_entity_poly.pdbx_strand_id
1 'polypeptide(L)'
;MEPAELPEALQDPKVATILLSELKKDMPALVFQWNDAGFNDVPNMPNCRNGIPGQTKAALIANLVANRAVNWDDTIFTFPNGTAIGIWVNQMPAWTRHQAGVPDICHSVTRITKISATDPVDVENFDVILR
;
A
#
# COMPACT_ATOMS: atom_id res chain seq x y z
N MET A 1 12.50 8.14 17.23
CA MET A 1 11.63 7.01 16.87
C MET A 1 12.45 5.77 17.13
N GLU A 2 12.10 5.03 18.17
CA GLU A 2 12.73 3.73 18.44
C GLU A 2 12.25 2.70 17.39
N PRO A 3 13.03 1.66 17.03
CA PRO A 3 12.61 0.67 16.02
C PRO A 3 11.26 -0.01 16.31
N ALA A 4 10.87 -0.08 17.59
CA ALA A 4 9.60 -0.64 18.05
C ALA A 4 8.37 0.27 17.80
N GLU A 5 8.58 1.53 17.39
CA GLU A 5 7.51 2.49 17.04
C GLU A 5 7.26 2.56 15.53
N LEU A 6 8.05 1.84 14.72
CA LEU A 6 7.88 1.78 13.28
C LEU A 6 6.70 0.87 12.91
N PRO A 7 5.88 1.26 11.91
CA PRO A 7 4.91 0.36 11.29
C PRO A 7 5.53 -1.00 10.99
N GLU A 8 4.78 -2.08 11.22
CA GLU A 8 5.30 -3.46 11.14
C GLU A 8 5.95 -3.77 9.78
N ALA A 9 5.37 -3.25 8.69
CA ALA A 9 5.93 -3.40 7.35
C ALA A 9 7.34 -2.78 7.19
N LEU A 10 7.69 -1.77 7.99
CA LEU A 10 9.01 -1.12 7.99
C LEU A 10 10.04 -1.82 8.89
N GLN A 11 9.61 -2.81 9.66
CA GLN A 11 10.50 -3.66 10.44
C GLN A 11 11.17 -4.74 9.57
N ASP A 12 10.65 -5.00 8.36
CA ASP A 12 11.27 -5.89 7.37
C ASP A 12 12.53 -5.23 6.76
N PRO A 13 13.73 -5.83 6.92
CA PRO A 13 14.98 -5.29 6.37
C PRO A 13 14.98 -5.13 4.84
N LYS A 14 14.26 -5.98 4.11
CA LYS A 14 14.13 -5.88 2.65
C LYS A 14 13.34 -4.62 2.29
N VAL A 15 12.24 -4.37 3.01
CA VAL A 15 11.41 -3.18 2.82
C VAL A 15 12.20 -1.92 3.14
N ALA A 16 12.91 -1.91 4.27
CA ALA A 16 13.76 -0.78 4.66
C ALA A 16 14.84 -0.47 3.62
N THR A 17 15.47 -1.50 3.04
CA THR A 17 16.53 -1.34 2.03
C THR A 17 16.00 -0.70 0.74
N ILE A 18 14.86 -1.17 0.25
CA ILE A 18 14.22 -0.63 -0.97
C ILE A 18 13.80 0.83 -0.73
N LEU A 19 13.18 1.12 0.41
CA LEU A 19 12.77 2.49 0.72
C LEU A 19 13.97 3.43 0.80
N LEU A 20 15.08 3.00 1.40
CA LEU A 20 16.29 3.81 1.47
C LEU A 20 16.90 4.09 0.08
N SER A 21 16.79 3.18 -0.88
CA SER A 21 17.27 3.43 -2.25
C SER A 21 16.36 4.38 -3.02
N GLU A 22 15.04 4.26 -2.85
CA GLU A 22 14.08 5.02 -3.63
C GLU A 22 13.78 6.42 -3.07
N LEU A 23 13.80 6.60 -1.75
CA LEU A 23 13.64 7.92 -1.14
C LEU A 23 14.78 8.88 -1.48
N LYS A 24 15.94 8.37 -1.91
CA LYS A 24 17.03 9.19 -2.47
C LYS A 24 16.65 9.91 -3.76
N LYS A 25 15.59 9.45 -4.44
CA LYS A 25 15.08 10.02 -5.69
C LYS A 25 13.94 11.01 -5.45
N ASP A 26 13.68 11.37 -4.19
CA ASP A 26 12.58 12.23 -3.75
C ASP A 26 11.19 11.76 -4.23
N MET A 27 11.03 10.44 -4.41
CA MET A 27 9.76 9.82 -4.81
C MET A 27 8.98 9.37 -3.57
N PRO A 28 7.71 9.78 -3.40
CA PRO A 28 6.88 9.26 -2.32
C PRO A 28 6.55 7.78 -2.53
N ALA A 29 6.38 7.06 -1.43
CA ALA A 29 6.07 5.64 -1.42
C ALA A 29 4.82 5.34 -0.60
N LEU A 30 4.07 4.32 -1.01
CA LEU A 30 3.09 3.63 -0.18
C LEU A 30 3.62 2.24 0.16
N VAL A 31 3.49 1.87 1.43
CA VAL A 31 3.87 0.55 1.95
C VAL A 31 2.62 -0.12 2.49
N PHE A 32 2.25 -1.26 1.93
CA PHE A 32 1.03 -2.00 2.25
C PHE A 32 1.34 -3.17 3.18
N GLN A 33 0.72 -3.17 4.35
CA GLN A 33 0.66 -4.38 5.18
C GLN A 33 -0.59 -5.17 4.80
N TRP A 34 -0.45 -6.06 3.82
CA TRP A 34 -1.55 -6.88 3.31
C TRP A 34 -2.16 -7.77 4.40
N ASN A 35 -3.46 -8.04 4.26
CA ASN A 35 -4.19 -9.01 5.08
C ASN A 35 -4.79 -10.08 4.16
N ASP A 36 -4.21 -11.28 4.20
CA ASP A 36 -4.65 -12.39 3.34
C ASP A 36 -6.12 -12.78 3.58
N ALA A 37 -6.64 -12.59 4.81
CA ALA A 37 -8.04 -12.86 5.11
C ALA A 37 -8.99 -11.97 4.30
N GLY A 38 -8.57 -10.75 3.93
CA GLY A 38 -9.38 -9.84 3.11
C GLY A 38 -9.54 -10.25 1.65
N PHE A 39 -8.75 -11.23 1.18
CA PHE A 39 -8.86 -11.83 -0.15
C PHE A 39 -9.31 -13.30 -0.09
N ASN A 40 -9.54 -13.85 1.10
CA ASN A 40 -9.89 -15.25 1.33
C ASN A 40 -11.11 -15.37 2.26
N ASP A 41 -12.00 -14.39 2.22
CA ASP A 41 -13.20 -14.33 3.06
C ASP A 41 -14.26 -15.37 2.66
N VAL A 42 -14.25 -15.82 1.38
CA VAL A 42 -15.11 -16.90 0.87
C VAL A 42 -14.29 -18.17 0.63
N PRO A 43 -14.51 -19.26 1.40
CA PRO A 43 -13.69 -20.47 1.32
C PRO A 43 -13.66 -21.14 -0.06
N ASN A 44 -14.75 -21.05 -0.82
CA ASN A 44 -14.90 -21.72 -2.11
C ASN A 44 -14.26 -20.95 -3.28
N MET A 45 -13.78 -19.72 -3.03
CA MET A 45 -13.18 -18.85 -4.04
C MET A 45 -11.94 -18.15 -3.46
N PRO A 46 -10.85 -18.91 -3.21
CA PRO A 46 -9.64 -18.35 -2.61
C PRO A 46 -8.99 -17.27 -3.49
N ASN A 47 -8.28 -16.36 -2.84
CA ASN A 47 -7.59 -15.21 -3.43
C ASN A 47 -8.49 -14.17 -4.13
N CYS A 48 -9.81 -14.29 -3.95
CA CYS A 48 -10.80 -13.34 -4.43
C CYS A 48 -11.59 -12.79 -3.25
N ARG A 49 -11.49 -11.48 -3.02
CA ARG A 49 -12.37 -10.78 -2.08
C ARG A 49 -13.83 -11.00 -2.47
N ASN A 50 -14.70 -11.24 -1.49
CA ASN A 50 -16.12 -11.55 -1.68
C ASN A 50 -16.38 -12.78 -2.57
N GLY A 51 -15.36 -13.59 -2.84
CA GLY A 51 -15.43 -14.69 -3.82
C GLY A 51 -15.69 -14.24 -5.26
N ILE A 52 -15.46 -12.97 -5.60
CA ILE A 52 -15.73 -12.42 -6.94
C ILE A 52 -14.46 -12.50 -7.80
N PRO A 53 -14.49 -13.21 -8.95
CA PRO A 53 -13.36 -13.24 -9.88
C PRO A 53 -12.91 -11.83 -10.28
N GLY A 54 -11.62 -11.56 -10.14
CA GLY A 54 -11.02 -10.26 -10.45
C GLY A 54 -10.91 -9.29 -9.27
N GLN A 55 -11.50 -9.58 -8.11
CA GLN A 55 -11.25 -8.82 -6.87
C GLN A 55 -10.04 -9.40 -6.12
N THR A 56 -8.88 -9.41 -6.77
CA THR A 56 -7.66 -10.06 -6.26
C THR A 56 -6.60 -9.03 -5.85
N LYS A 57 -5.63 -9.44 -5.02
CA LYS A 57 -4.44 -8.61 -4.73
C LYS A 57 -3.73 -8.17 -6.02
N ALA A 58 -3.58 -9.08 -6.97
CA ALA A 58 -2.97 -8.79 -8.27
C ALA A 58 -3.75 -7.74 -9.08
N ALA A 59 -5.09 -7.73 -9.01
CA ALA A 59 -5.90 -6.71 -9.68
C ALA A 59 -5.72 -5.31 -9.07
N LEU A 60 -5.57 -5.22 -7.74
CA LEU A 60 -5.26 -3.95 -7.08
C LEU A 60 -3.84 -3.47 -7.42
N ILE A 61 -2.87 -4.37 -7.44
CA ILE A 61 -1.50 -4.07 -7.86
C ILE A 61 -1.46 -3.58 -9.32
N ALA A 62 -2.21 -4.23 -10.22
CA ALA A 62 -2.34 -3.77 -11.59
C ALA A 62 -2.97 -2.36 -11.68
N ASN A 63 -3.95 -2.06 -10.84
CA ASN A 63 -4.54 -0.72 -10.75
C ASN A 63 -3.55 0.35 -10.24
N LEU A 64 -2.71 0.00 -9.25
CA LEU A 64 -1.60 0.85 -8.79
C LEU A 64 -0.61 1.15 -9.94
N VAL A 65 -0.16 0.12 -10.64
CA VAL A 65 0.81 0.24 -11.74
C VAL A 65 0.22 1.03 -12.92
N ALA A 66 -1.06 0.80 -13.25
CA ALA A 66 -1.78 1.59 -14.25
C ALA A 66 -1.84 3.09 -13.88
N ASN A 67 -1.78 3.39 -12.58
CA ASN A 67 -1.72 4.75 -12.03
C ASN A 67 -0.28 5.23 -11.74
N ARG A 68 0.69 4.71 -12.50
CA ARG A 68 2.11 5.14 -12.50
C ARG A 68 2.89 4.79 -11.24
N ALA A 69 2.37 3.90 -10.40
CA ALA A 69 3.18 3.31 -9.33
C ALA A 69 4.24 2.38 -9.94
N VAL A 70 5.46 2.44 -9.40
CA VAL A 70 6.48 1.42 -9.61
C VAL A 70 6.36 0.40 -8.48
N ASN A 71 6.12 -0.85 -8.85
CA ASN A 71 6.04 -1.97 -7.91
C ASN A 71 7.44 -2.56 -7.66
N TRP A 72 7.86 -2.61 -6.39
CA TRP A 72 9.16 -3.16 -6.03
C TRP A 72 9.10 -4.59 -5.49
N ASP A 73 8.03 -4.94 -4.79
CA ASP A 73 7.91 -6.25 -4.12
C ASP A 73 6.46 -6.59 -3.71
N ASP A 74 5.48 -6.12 -4.48
CA ASP A 74 4.05 -6.19 -4.20
C ASP A 74 3.58 -5.51 -2.89
N THR A 75 4.51 -5.01 -2.08
CA THR A 75 4.31 -4.34 -0.80
C THR A 75 4.65 -2.86 -0.87
N ILE A 76 5.64 -2.49 -1.70
CA ILE A 76 6.17 -1.12 -1.79
C ILE A 76 5.90 -0.58 -3.18
N PHE A 77 5.26 0.58 -3.21
CA PHE A 77 4.87 1.27 -4.42
C PHE A 77 5.36 2.70 -4.39
N THR A 78 6.32 3.04 -5.24
CA THR A 78 6.80 4.42 -5.37
C THR A 78 6.02 5.14 -6.47
N PHE A 79 5.71 6.40 -6.23
CA PHE A 79 4.99 7.26 -7.15
C PHE A 79 5.89 8.40 -7.62
N PRO A 80 5.68 8.95 -8.83
CA PRO A 80 6.47 10.06 -9.33
C PRO A 80 6.27 11.35 -8.52
N ASN A 81 5.16 11.50 -7.81
CA ASN A 81 4.84 12.61 -6.90
C ASN A 81 3.56 12.32 -6.09
N GLY A 82 3.26 13.17 -5.11
CA GLY A 82 2.05 13.06 -4.29
C GLY A 82 0.75 13.20 -5.08
N THR A 83 0.75 13.95 -6.19
CA THR A 83 -0.43 14.08 -7.06
C THR A 83 -0.82 12.74 -7.69
N ALA A 84 0.16 11.90 -8.07
CA ALA A 84 -0.12 10.57 -8.60
C ALA A 84 -0.77 9.65 -7.54
N ILE A 85 -0.39 9.77 -6.27
CA ILE A 85 -1.07 9.08 -5.15
C ILE A 85 -2.52 9.54 -5.07
N GLY A 86 -2.78 10.86 -5.09
CA GLY A 86 -4.14 11.39 -5.05
C GLY A 86 -5.01 10.94 -6.22
N ILE A 87 -4.46 10.89 -7.43
CA ILE A 87 -5.15 10.35 -8.60
C ILE A 87 -5.50 8.87 -8.41
N TRP A 88 -4.55 8.07 -7.95
CA TRP A 88 -4.79 6.65 -7.67
C TRP A 88 -5.88 6.43 -6.62
N VAL A 89 -5.85 7.17 -5.50
CA VAL A 89 -6.88 7.09 -4.45
C VAL A 89 -8.28 7.35 -5.02
N ASN A 90 -8.42 8.31 -5.94
CA ASN A 90 -9.68 8.62 -6.61
C ASN A 90 -10.14 7.53 -7.60
N GLN A 91 -9.22 6.70 -8.09
CA GLN A 91 -9.49 5.60 -9.02
C GLN A 91 -9.52 4.23 -8.34
N MET A 92 -9.36 4.20 -7.01
CA MET A 92 -9.31 2.96 -6.27
C MET A 92 -10.65 2.22 -6.41
N PRO A 93 -10.66 0.93 -6.76
CA PRO A 93 -11.91 0.19 -6.92
C PRO A 93 -12.71 0.16 -5.62
N ALA A 94 -14.02 0.40 -5.67
CA ALA A 94 -14.85 0.47 -4.46
C ALA A 94 -14.77 -0.80 -3.58
N TRP A 95 -14.50 -1.96 -4.18
CA TRP A 95 -14.39 -3.22 -3.46
C TRP A 95 -13.17 -3.29 -2.52
N THR A 96 -12.15 -2.45 -2.69
CA THR A 96 -10.96 -2.45 -1.83
C THR A 96 -11.20 -1.78 -0.48
N ARG A 97 -12.28 -1.01 -0.35
CA ARG A 97 -12.64 -0.30 0.87
C ARG A 97 -13.23 -1.25 1.91
N HIS A 98 -13.22 -0.77 3.15
CA HIS A 98 -13.81 -1.42 4.29
C HIS A 98 -15.25 -1.82 4.03
N GLN A 99 -15.59 -3.04 4.44
CA GLN A 99 -16.92 -3.63 4.25
C GLN A 99 -17.34 -4.32 5.55
N ALA A 100 -18.56 -4.03 6.00
CA ALA A 100 -19.07 -4.61 7.24
C ALA A 100 -19.13 -6.14 7.12
N GLY A 101 -18.49 -6.83 8.07
CA GLY A 101 -18.47 -8.30 8.11
C GLY A 101 -17.48 -8.97 7.16
N VAL A 102 -16.70 -8.21 6.39
CA VAL A 102 -15.63 -8.73 5.52
C VAL A 102 -14.28 -8.22 6.06
N PRO A 103 -13.27 -9.09 6.28
CA PRO A 103 -11.94 -8.64 6.70
C PRO A 103 -11.37 -7.60 5.74
N ASP A 104 -10.65 -6.59 6.22
CA ASP A 104 -10.01 -5.60 5.34
C ASP A 104 -8.87 -6.23 4.53
N ILE A 105 -8.58 -5.69 3.34
CA ILE A 105 -7.51 -6.21 2.46
C ILE A 105 -6.10 -5.89 2.97
N CYS A 106 -5.98 -4.96 3.91
CA CYS A 106 -4.72 -4.57 4.56
C CYS A 106 -4.98 -4.31 6.04
N HIS A 107 -3.96 -4.55 6.86
CA HIS A 107 -3.92 -4.09 8.25
C HIS A 107 -3.56 -2.61 8.34
N SER A 108 -2.67 -2.16 7.46
CA SER A 108 -2.27 -0.76 7.38
C SER A 108 -1.72 -0.39 5.99
N VAL A 109 -1.75 0.90 5.68
CA VAL A 109 -1.03 1.53 4.58
C VAL A 109 -0.24 2.69 5.16
N THR A 110 1.07 2.67 4.96
CA THR A 110 1.95 3.75 5.39
C THR A 110 2.37 4.57 4.19
N ARG A 111 2.20 5.90 4.26
CA ARG A 111 2.76 6.82 3.27
C ARG A 111 4.09 7.33 3.77
N ILE A 112 5.08 7.29 2.89
CA ILE A 112 6.43 7.80 3.15
C ILE A 112 6.72 8.88 2.13
N THR A 113 7.02 10.08 2.63
CA THR A 113 7.28 11.26 1.82
C THR A 113 8.58 11.91 2.26
N LYS A 114 9.34 12.44 1.30
CA LYS A 114 10.50 13.28 1.59
C LYS A 114 10.12 14.72 1.28
N ILE A 115 10.14 15.58 2.29
CA ILE A 115 9.62 16.95 2.20
C ILE A 115 10.57 17.85 1.38
N SER A 116 11.89 17.60 1.46
CA SER A 116 12.90 18.21 0.58
C SER A 116 14.21 17.40 0.57
N ALA A 117 15.16 17.77 -0.30
CA ALA A 117 16.44 17.07 -0.47
C ALA A 117 17.24 16.88 0.85
N THR A 118 17.07 17.79 1.81
CA THR A 118 17.77 17.82 3.11
C THR A 118 16.88 17.50 4.31
N ASP A 119 15.57 17.37 4.12
CA ASP A 119 14.63 17.16 5.22
C ASP A 119 14.53 15.70 5.66
N PRO A 120 14.11 15.47 6.91
CA PRO A 120 13.77 14.14 7.39
C PRO A 120 12.67 13.50 6.54
N VAL A 121 12.74 12.18 6.45
CA VAL A 121 11.68 11.36 5.87
C VAL A 121 10.46 11.46 6.80
N ASP A 122 9.33 11.86 6.22
CA ASP A 122 8.04 11.88 6.90
C ASP A 122 7.32 10.54 6.66
N VAL A 123 6.77 9.99 7.74
CA VAL A 123 6.12 8.68 7.76
C VAL A 123 4.77 8.88 8.43
N GLU A 124 3.69 8.66 7.68
CA GLU A 124 2.33 8.83 8.18
C GLU A 124 1.47 7.59 7.94
N ASN A 125 0.51 7.37 8.85
CA ASN A 125 -0.57 6.43 8.63
C ASN A 125 -1.49 6.95 7.51
N PHE A 126 -1.76 6.10 6.53
CA PHE A 126 -2.56 6.42 5.35
C PHE A 126 -3.79 5.52 5.22
N ASP A 127 -4.23 4.89 6.31
CA ASP A 127 -5.33 3.92 6.34
C ASP A 127 -6.68 4.54 5.97
N VAL A 128 -6.79 5.87 6.00
CA VAL A 128 -8.01 6.59 5.57
C VAL A 128 -8.43 6.22 4.14
N ILE A 129 -7.49 5.82 3.28
CA ILE A 129 -7.81 5.41 1.91
C ILE A 129 -8.58 4.09 1.86
N LEU A 130 -8.49 3.28 2.92
CA LEU A 130 -9.16 1.98 3.01
C LEU A 130 -10.54 2.08 3.65
N ARG A 131 -10.97 3.27 4.11
CA ARG A 131 -12.26 3.48 4.78
C ARG A 131 -13.42 3.65 3.81
#